data_AF-A0A1F5HLB0-F1
#
_entry.id   AF-A0A1F5HLB0-F1
#
_cell.length_a   1.000
_cell.length_b   1.000
_cell.length_c   1.000
_cell.angle_alpha   90.00
_cell.angle_beta   90.00
_cell.angle_gamma   90.00
#
_symmetry.space_group_name_H-M   'P 1'
#
loop_
_entity.id
_entity.type
_entity.pdbx_description
1 polymer ?
#
loop_
_entity_poly.entity_id
_entity_poly.type
_entity_poly.pdbx_seq_one_letter_code
_entity_poly.pdbx_strand_id
1 'polypeptide(L)'
;MVIASWLIFAKVRTFDSVIVYASFAGLALGYVFKRLRLREKLAVWAIIVAFLLASAATGATLRQMLGRDLPFYNYNNDPGVILKTYQLMKHGVDYYEAFRQAQLGRFSQQIVPNDVWGWRLPTIFFIWRILPGSHGLSIYILYLVLASTILYLAFKIGSKYLGFPLSILPSYLIFPYLHFAARDQMLLETEWWSAAFFIIGLYFLINKRWFWTTLLFSLTVMVRELYVLPIGLMLVYFFF
;
A
#
# COMPACT_ATOMS: atom_id res chain seq x y z
N MET A 1 13.08 10.40 32.53
CA MET A 1 12.20 10.90 31.44
C MET A 1 12.00 9.89 30.30
N VAL A 2 12.10 8.57 30.57
CA VAL A 2 11.91 7.48 29.58
C VAL A 2 10.64 6.64 29.87
N ILE A 3 10.08 6.78 31.08
CA ILE A 3 8.90 6.03 31.53
C ILE A 3 7.59 6.66 31.00
N ALA A 4 7.56 7.99 30.81
CA ALA A 4 6.38 8.70 30.31
C ALA A 4 6.08 8.42 28.83
N SER A 5 7.10 8.19 27.99
CA SER A 5 6.91 7.81 26.59
C SER A 5 6.32 6.41 26.45
N TRP A 6 6.70 5.45 27.30
CA TRP A 6 6.15 4.11 27.30
C TRP A 6 4.66 4.05 27.67
N LEU A 7 4.20 4.90 28.60
CA LEU A 7 2.79 4.97 29.01
C LEU A 7 1.88 5.54 27.90
N ILE A 8 2.40 6.46 27.08
CA ILE A 8 1.66 6.98 25.92
C ILE A 8 1.54 5.89 24.85
N PHE A 9 2.60 5.14 24.57
CA PHE A 9 2.55 4.03 23.61
C PHE A 9 1.72 2.83 24.07
N ALA A 10 1.69 2.52 25.37
CA ALA A 10 0.91 1.40 25.91
C ALA A 10 -0.61 1.61 25.85
N LYS A 11 -1.09 2.86 25.86
CA LYS A 11 -2.51 3.20 25.78
C LYS A 11 -3.04 3.29 24.34
N VAL A 12 -2.15 3.36 23.34
CA VAL A 12 -2.46 3.36 21.91
C VAL A 12 -2.49 1.91 21.40
N ARG A 13 -3.43 1.10 21.90
CA ARG A 13 -3.60 -0.30 21.46
C ARG A 13 -4.71 -0.49 20.44
N THR A 14 -5.71 0.40 20.42
CA THR A 14 -6.86 0.27 19.52
C THR A 14 -6.72 1.21 18.33
N PHE A 15 -7.19 0.76 17.16
CA PHE A 15 -7.15 1.52 15.92
C PHE A 15 -7.79 2.91 16.05
N ASP A 16 -8.92 2.96 16.76
CA ASP A 16 -9.67 4.19 17.00
C ASP A 16 -8.84 5.20 17.77
N SER A 17 -8.06 4.74 18.76
CA SER A 17 -7.16 5.63 19.50
C SER A 17 -6.07 6.19 18.59
N VAL A 18 -5.49 5.40 17.68
CA VAL A 18 -4.50 5.88 16.69
C VAL A 18 -5.10 6.96 15.79
N ILE A 19 -6.32 6.75 15.27
CA ILE A 19 -6.99 7.73 14.41
C ILE A 19 -7.27 9.04 15.16
N VAL A 20 -7.78 8.94 16.37
CA VAL A 20 -8.09 10.11 17.21
C VAL A 20 -6.80 10.88 17.52
N TYR A 21 -5.74 10.20 17.97
CA TYR A 21 -4.45 10.83 18.24
C TYR A 21 -3.81 11.41 16.98
N ALA A 22 -3.89 10.73 15.84
CA ALA A 22 -3.40 11.25 14.57
C ALA A 22 -4.17 12.49 14.12
N SER A 23 -5.47 12.55 14.35
CA SER A 23 -6.31 13.72 14.04
C SER A 23 -5.96 14.92 14.90
N PHE A 24 -5.82 14.73 16.23
CA PHE A 24 -5.37 15.78 17.14
C PHE A 24 -3.94 16.20 16.87
N ALA A 25 -3.04 15.26 16.60
CA ALA A 25 -1.66 15.55 16.22
C ALA A 25 -1.62 16.34 14.89
N GLY A 26 -2.46 16.01 13.92
CA GLY A 26 -2.59 16.75 12.66
C GLY A 26 -3.02 18.21 12.89
N LEU A 27 -4.03 18.45 13.72
CA LEU A 27 -4.47 19.80 14.10
C LEU A 27 -3.40 20.57 14.86
N ALA A 28 -2.75 19.92 15.83
CA ALA A 28 -1.67 20.51 16.61
C ALA A 28 -0.45 20.85 15.73
N LEU A 29 -0.07 19.95 14.82
CA LEU A 29 0.98 20.18 13.83
C LEU A 29 0.60 21.33 12.90
N GLY A 30 -0.64 21.40 12.42
CA GLY A 30 -1.13 22.52 11.61
C GLY A 30 -0.99 23.87 12.33
N TYR A 31 -1.35 23.92 13.62
CA TYR A 31 -1.18 25.12 14.45
C TYR A 31 0.30 25.48 14.65
N VAL A 32 1.16 24.50 14.95
CA VAL A 32 2.59 24.67 15.13
C VAL A 32 3.28 25.13 13.84
N PHE A 33 2.93 24.53 12.70
CA PHE A 33 3.47 24.92 11.39
C PHE A 33 3.10 26.36 11.03
N LYS A 34 1.83 26.75 11.28
CA LYS A 34 1.38 28.14 11.11
C LYS A 34 2.16 29.11 12.01
N ARG A 35 2.41 28.73 13.28
CA ARG A 35 3.10 29.57 14.26
C ARG A 35 4.61 29.70 13.99
N LEU A 36 5.27 28.63 13.55
CA LEU A 36 6.72 28.60 13.35
C LEU A 36 7.19 29.06 11.97
N ARG A 37 6.27 29.43 11.06
CA ARG A 37 6.58 29.72 9.64
C ARG A 37 7.45 28.64 8.99
N LEU A 38 7.36 27.41 9.50
CA LEU A 38 8.04 26.27 8.92
C LEU A 38 7.50 26.10 7.51
N ARG A 39 8.41 26.08 6.52
CA ARG A 39 8.06 25.96 5.10
C ARG A 39 7.08 24.80 4.95
N GLU A 40 5.89 25.01 4.39
CA GLU A 40 4.84 23.97 4.35
C GLU A 40 5.28 22.69 3.60
N LYS A 41 6.39 22.75 2.86
CA LYS A 41 7.12 21.57 2.32
C LYS A 41 7.57 20.57 3.40
N LEU A 42 7.74 20.97 4.65
CA LEU A 42 8.10 20.09 5.76
C LEU A 42 6.89 19.34 6.33
N ALA A 43 5.67 19.83 6.09
CA ALA A 43 4.47 19.25 6.65
C ALA A 43 4.15 17.88 6.03
N VAL A 44 4.39 17.70 4.71
CA VAL A 44 4.26 16.37 4.08
C VAL A 44 5.24 15.36 4.65
N TRP A 45 6.47 15.78 4.99
CA TRP A 45 7.45 14.90 5.63
C TRP A 45 7.00 14.49 7.03
N ALA A 46 6.35 15.37 7.79
CA ALA A 46 5.76 15.00 9.07
C ALA A 46 4.67 13.93 8.91
N ILE A 47 3.83 14.01 7.87
CA ILE A 47 2.83 12.96 7.57
C ILE A 47 3.51 11.64 7.20
N ILE A 48 4.54 11.67 6.37
CA ILE A 48 5.27 10.46 5.96
C ILE A 48 5.96 9.82 7.18
N VAL A 49 6.62 10.61 8.02
CA VAL A 49 7.25 10.11 9.26
C VAL A 49 6.19 9.54 10.20
N ALA A 50 5.07 10.23 10.39
CA ALA A 50 3.96 9.72 11.20
C ALA A 50 3.41 8.40 10.64
N PHE A 51 3.32 8.27 9.31
CA PHE A 51 2.85 7.05 8.62
C PHE A 51 3.79 5.88 8.88
N LEU A 52 5.10 6.10 8.73
CA LEU A 52 6.11 5.08 8.97
C LEU A 52 6.13 4.65 10.44
N LEU A 53 6.07 5.60 11.38
CA LEU A 53 6.02 5.31 12.81
C LEU A 53 4.74 4.56 13.19
N ALA A 54 3.58 4.98 12.69
CA ALA A 54 2.31 4.31 12.95
C ALA A 54 2.30 2.89 12.37
N SER A 55 2.80 2.70 11.15
CA SER A 55 2.92 1.39 10.50
C SER A 55 3.91 0.49 11.24
N ALA A 56 5.05 1.05 11.68
CA ALA A 56 6.02 0.34 12.50
C ALA A 56 5.40 -0.10 13.84
N ALA A 57 4.72 0.79 14.57
CA ALA A 57 4.13 0.50 15.87
C ALA A 57 3.01 -0.54 15.79
N THR A 58 2.14 -0.44 14.78
CA THR A 58 0.91 -1.26 14.70
C THR A 58 1.03 -2.51 13.83
N GLY A 59 1.98 -2.55 12.89
CA GLY A 59 2.17 -3.68 11.97
C GLY A 59 3.01 -4.84 12.52
N ALA A 60 3.19 -4.96 13.85
CA ALA A 60 4.05 -5.98 14.44
C ALA A 60 3.59 -7.42 14.12
N THR A 61 2.29 -7.70 14.28
CA THR A 61 1.69 -9.00 13.96
C THR A 61 1.84 -9.34 12.48
N LEU A 62 1.62 -8.36 11.60
CA LEU A 62 1.80 -8.53 10.16
C LEU A 62 3.26 -8.86 9.81
N ARG A 63 4.22 -8.12 10.35
CA ARG A 63 5.65 -8.40 10.14
C ARG A 63 6.05 -9.79 10.64
N GLN A 64 5.51 -10.23 11.78
CA GLN A 64 5.76 -11.59 12.28
C GLN A 64 5.19 -12.66 11.34
N MET A 65 3.99 -12.44 10.79
CA MET A 65 3.40 -13.32 9.79
C MET A 65 4.22 -13.36 8.50
N LEU A 66 4.63 -12.20 7.99
CA LEU A 66 5.42 -12.07 6.78
C LEU A 66 6.87 -12.54 6.93
N GLY A 67 7.39 -12.59 8.16
CA GLY A 67 8.76 -13.01 8.46
C GLY A 67 8.98 -14.52 8.50
N ARG A 68 7.95 -15.31 8.23
CA ARG A 68 8.02 -16.77 8.21
C ARG A 68 7.28 -17.34 7.01
N ASP A 69 7.63 -18.57 6.65
CA ASP A 69 6.87 -19.30 5.66
C ASP A 69 5.51 -19.72 6.23
N LEU A 70 4.48 -19.58 5.41
CA LEU A 70 3.12 -19.90 5.79
C LEU A 70 2.90 -21.40 5.59
N PRO A 71 2.62 -22.18 6.65
CA PRO A 71 2.36 -23.60 6.50
C PRO A 71 1.06 -23.83 5.72
N PHE A 72 0.96 -24.94 5.00
CA PHE A 72 -0.30 -25.39 4.44
C PHE A 72 -1.33 -25.60 5.56
N TYR A 73 -2.60 -25.34 5.26
CA TYR A 73 -3.75 -25.47 6.16
C TYR A 73 -3.76 -24.51 7.36
N ASN A 74 -2.92 -23.47 7.35
CA ASN A 74 -2.85 -22.45 8.41
C ASN A 74 -3.36 -21.06 7.96
N TYR A 75 -4.05 -20.98 6.82
CA TYR A 75 -4.68 -19.77 6.31
C TYR A 75 -5.99 -20.11 5.61
N ASN A 76 -6.96 -19.21 5.70
CA ASN A 76 -8.31 -19.41 5.18
C ASN A 76 -8.83 -18.20 4.38
N ASN A 77 -7.93 -17.33 3.94
CA ASN A 77 -8.24 -16.07 3.28
C ASN A 77 -7.33 -15.82 2.07
N ASP A 78 -7.76 -14.90 1.20
CA ASP A 78 -7.07 -14.57 -0.05
C ASP A 78 -5.65 -14.01 0.16
N PRO A 79 -5.39 -13.13 1.15
CA PRO A 79 -4.02 -12.68 1.44
C PRO A 79 -3.07 -13.82 1.80
N GLY A 80 -3.55 -14.83 2.54
CA GLY A 80 -2.77 -16.03 2.86
C GLY A 80 -2.42 -16.84 1.61
N VAL A 81 -3.38 -17.03 0.70
CA VAL A 81 -3.15 -17.68 -0.60
C VAL A 81 -2.12 -16.90 -1.42
N ILE A 82 -2.22 -15.57 -1.47
CA ILE A 82 -1.30 -14.71 -2.21
C ILE A 82 0.11 -14.80 -1.63
N LEU A 83 0.28 -14.71 -0.31
CA LEU A 83 1.58 -14.86 0.34
C LEU A 83 2.19 -16.25 0.07
N LYS A 84 1.38 -17.32 0.20
CA LYS A 84 1.85 -18.68 -0.05
C LYS A 84 2.27 -18.88 -1.50
N THR A 85 1.50 -18.32 -2.45
CA THR A 85 1.84 -18.34 -3.88
C THR A 85 3.22 -17.72 -4.12
N TYR A 86 3.46 -16.53 -3.57
CA TYR A 86 4.76 -15.88 -3.65
C TYR A 86 5.90 -16.73 -3.05
N GLN A 87 5.68 -17.32 -1.87
CA GLN A 87 6.67 -18.19 -1.22
C GLN A 87 6.99 -19.43 -2.05
N LEU A 88 5.99 -20.06 -2.67
CA LEU A 88 6.20 -21.20 -3.57
C LEU A 88 6.98 -20.79 -4.83
N MET A 89 6.68 -19.61 -5.40
CA MET A 89 7.46 -19.07 -6.52
C MET A 89 8.91 -18.78 -6.18
N LYS A 90 9.19 -18.35 -4.94
CA LYS A 90 10.56 -18.19 -4.43
C LYS A 90 11.32 -19.50 -4.34
N HIS A 91 10.62 -20.61 -4.14
CA HIS A 91 11.18 -21.96 -4.14
C HIS A 91 11.20 -22.62 -5.53
N GLY A 92 10.96 -21.85 -6.61
CA GLY A 92 11.11 -22.32 -7.98
C GLY A 92 9.85 -22.90 -8.62
N VAL A 93 8.70 -22.82 -7.96
CA VAL A 93 7.42 -23.25 -8.56
C VAL A 93 6.88 -22.16 -9.49
N ASP A 94 6.36 -22.54 -10.66
CA ASP A 94 5.75 -21.59 -11.59
C ASP A 94 4.45 -20.98 -11.04
N TYR A 95 4.08 -19.79 -11.52
CA TYR A 95 2.97 -19.00 -10.96
C TYR A 95 1.65 -19.77 -10.83
N TYR A 96 1.16 -20.37 -11.92
CA TYR A 96 -0.16 -21.01 -11.91
C TYR A 96 -0.19 -22.24 -11.00
N GLU A 97 0.89 -23.01 -10.98
CA GLU A 97 1.01 -24.17 -10.11
C GLU A 97 1.18 -23.74 -8.64
N ALA A 98 1.97 -22.70 -8.37
CA ALA A 98 2.11 -22.12 -7.04
C ALA A 98 0.76 -21.59 -6.51
N PHE A 99 -0.02 -20.91 -7.34
CA PHE A 99 -1.33 -20.38 -6.97
C PHE A 99 -2.34 -21.51 -6.73
N ARG A 100 -2.35 -22.53 -7.61
CA ARG A 100 -3.17 -23.74 -7.42
C ARG A 100 -2.82 -24.46 -6.11
N GLN A 101 -1.55 -24.70 -5.84
CA GLN A 101 -1.10 -25.33 -4.60
C GLN A 101 -1.46 -24.49 -3.37
N ALA A 102 -1.36 -23.17 -3.44
CA ALA A 102 -1.79 -22.28 -2.37
C ALA A 102 -3.31 -22.35 -2.13
N GLN A 103 -4.14 -22.42 -3.18
CA GLN A 103 -5.58 -22.59 -3.02
C GLN A 103 -5.94 -23.94 -2.40
N LEU A 104 -5.34 -25.04 -2.88
CA LEU A 104 -5.50 -26.37 -2.29
C LEU A 104 -4.95 -26.45 -0.86
N GLY A 105 -4.00 -25.57 -0.55
CA GLY A 105 -3.38 -25.41 0.74
C GLY A 105 -4.20 -24.65 1.78
N ARG A 106 -5.36 -24.10 1.39
CA ARG A 106 -6.21 -23.29 2.26
C ARG A 106 -6.98 -24.17 3.24
N PHE A 107 -7.08 -23.73 4.49
CA PHE A 107 -7.93 -24.39 5.49
C PHE A 107 -9.39 -24.24 5.10
N SER A 108 -10.17 -25.33 5.18
CA SER A 108 -11.63 -25.43 4.91
C SER A 108 -12.10 -25.19 3.47
N GLN A 109 -11.38 -24.45 2.63
CA GLN A 109 -11.83 -24.06 1.29
C GLN A 109 -10.74 -24.34 0.24
N GLN A 110 -10.63 -25.59 -0.19
CA GLN A 110 -9.65 -26.03 -1.19
C GLN A 110 -10.21 -25.86 -2.62
N ILE A 111 -10.65 -24.65 -2.94
CA ILE A 111 -11.30 -24.36 -4.21
C ILE A 111 -10.27 -23.74 -5.15
N VAL A 112 -9.97 -24.47 -6.23
CA VAL A 112 -9.17 -23.93 -7.34
C VAL A 112 -10.14 -23.23 -8.31
N PRO A 113 -9.79 -22.05 -8.85
CA PRO A 113 -10.59 -21.42 -9.89
C PRO A 113 -10.85 -22.35 -11.07
N ASN A 114 -12.12 -22.55 -11.39
CA ASN A 114 -12.57 -23.36 -12.53
C ASN A 114 -12.71 -22.53 -13.82
N ASP A 115 -12.66 -21.20 -13.70
CA ASP A 115 -12.74 -20.26 -14.80
C ASP A 115 -11.53 -19.31 -14.79
N VAL A 116 -11.32 -18.60 -15.91
CA VAL A 116 -10.21 -17.67 -16.10
C VAL A 116 -10.31 -16.45 -15.17
N TRP A 117 -11.51 -16.07 -14.74
CA TRP A 117 -11.76 -14.86 -13.93
C TRP A 117 -11.36 -15.05 -12.46
N GLY A 118 -11.39 -16.28 -11.95
CA GLY A 118 -10.92 -16.59 -10.61
C GLY A 118 -9.39 -16.63 -10.49
N TRP A 119 -8.66 -16.65 -11.60
CA TRP A 119 -7.20 -16.50 -11.60
C TRP A 119 -6.82 -15.02 -11.48
N ARG A 120 -5.84 -14.73 -10.60
CA ARG A 120 -5.25 -13.40 -10.54
C ARG A 120 -4.22 -13.23 -11.65
N LEU A 121 -3.93 -11.98 -12.01
CA LEU A 121 -2.84 -11.68 -12.94
C LEU A 121 -1.47 -11.83 -12.25
N PRO A 122 -0.46 -12.39 -12.92
CA PRO A 122 0.78 -12.79 -12.26
C PRO A 122 1.79 -11.65 -12.05
N THR A 123 1.56 -10.48 -12.67
CA THR A 123 2.55 -9.40 -12.78
C THR A 123 3.13 -8.97 -11.43
N ILE A 124 2.29 -8.77 -10.42
CA ILE A 124 2.78 -8.32 -9.10
C ILE A 124 3.61 -9.40 -8.39
N PHE A 125 3.29 -10.67 -8.60
CA PHE A 125 4.05 -11.79 -8.04
C PHE A 125 5.44 -11.88 -8.65
N PHE A 126 5.58 -11.60 -9.95
CA PHE A 126 6.89 -11.50 -10.60
C PHE A 126 7.71 -10.31 -10.08
N ILE A 127 7.07 -9.16 -9.82
CA ILE A 127 7.73 -8.01 -9.17
C ILE A 127 8.20 -8.39 -7.76
N TRP A 128 7.41 -9.12 -6.99
CA TRP A 128 7.86 -9.55 -5.66
C TRP A 128 8.95 -10.62 -5.74
N ARG A 129 8.91 -11.52 -6.74
CA ARG A 129 9.90 -12.58 -6.93
C ARG A 129 11.32 -12.05 -7.07
N ILE A 130 11.52 -10.84 -7.59
CA ILE A 130 12.86 -10.22 -7.71
C ILE A 130 13.36 -9.56 -6.41
N LEU A 131 12.50 -9.38 -5.39
CA LEU A 131 12.91 -8.78 -4.11
C LEU A 131 13.85 -9.71 -3.34
N PRO A 132 14.78 -9.20 -2.51
CA PRO A 132 15.64 -10.04 -1.70
C PRO A 132 14.85 -10.84 -0.64
N GLY A 133 15.37 -12.02 -0.29
CA GLY A 133 14.77 -12.94 0.67
C GLY A 133 13.72 -13.90 0.06
N SER A 134 13.32 -14.90 0.85
CA SER A 134 12.27 -15.87 0.54
C SER A 134 10.93 -15.55 1.23
N HIS A 135 10.98 -14.79 2.33
CA HIS A 135 9.80 -14.42 3.11
C HIS A 135 9.15 -13.11 2.62
N GLY A 136 7.99 -12.76 3.17
CA GLY A 136 7.18 -11.61 2.76
C GLY A 136 7.60 -10.25 3.35
N LEU A 137 8.67 -10.19 4.16
CA LEU A 137 9.11 -8.93 4.77
C LEU A 137 9.60 -7.90 3.74
N SER A 138 10.22 -8.34 2.65
CA SER A 138 10.65 -7.45 1.58
C SER A 138 9.47 -6.80 0.85
N ILE A 139 8.35 -7.53 0.72
CA ILE A 139 7.08 -7.01 0.19
C ILE A 139 6.56 -5.88 1.10
N TYR A 140 6.60 -6.06 2.42
CA TYR A 140 6.20 -5.04 3.39
C TYR A 140 7.05 -3.77 3.27
N ILE A 141 8.37 -3.91 3.18
CA ILE A 141 9.29 -2.76 3.04
C ILE A 141 9.02 -2.02 1.73
N LEU A 142 8.88 -2.77 0.62
CA LEU A 142 8.54 -2.18 -0.67
C LEU A 142 7.21 -1.40 -0.60
N TYR A 143 6.20 -1.97 0.05
CA TYR A 143 4.92 -1.32 0.26
C TYR A 143 5.06 0.00 1.04
N LEU A 144 5.84 0.03 2.12
CA LEU A 144 6.06 1.27 2.90
C LEU A 144 6.74 2.36 2.07
N VAL A 145 7.71 2.01 1.23
CA VAL A 145 8.37 2.95 0.32
C VAL A 145 7.37 3.49 -0.70
N LEU A 146 6.54 2.61 -1.26
CA LEU A 146 5.54 2.96 -2.26
C LEU A 146 4.44 3.85 -1.65
N ALA A 147 3.92 3.50 -0.48
CA ALA A 147 2.93 4.29 0.26
C ALA A 147 3.48 5.67 0.65
N SER A 148 4.74 5.76 1.10
CA SER A 148 5.39 7.04 1.38
C SER A 148 5.52 7.90 0.12
N THR A 149 5.81 7.26 -1.02
CA THR A 149 5.83 7.91 -2.33
C THR A 149 4.45 8.43 -2.72
N ILE A 150 3.38 7.64 -2.53
CA ILE A 150 2.00 8.06 -2.78
C ILE A 150 1.64 9.27 -1.92
N LEU A 151 1.95 9.28 -0.63
CA LEU A 151 1.71 10.41 0.26
C LEU A 151 2.41 11.67 -0.26
N TYR A 152 3.66 11.56 -0.72
CA TYR A 152 4.40 12.67 -1.30
C TYR A 152 3.79 13.16 -2.62
N LEU A 153 3.41 12.25 -3.51
CA LEU A 153 2.83 12.59 -4.81
C LEU A 153 1.42 13.19 -4.66
N ALA A 154 0.62 12.70 -3.72
CA ALA A 154 -0.67 13.29 -3.38
C ALA A 154 -0.52 14.77 -2.97
N PHE A 155 0.52 15.09 -2.17
CA PHE A 155 0.84 16.47 -1.82
C PHE A 155 1.25 17.31 -3.04
N LYS A 156 2.02 16.73 -3.97
CA LYS A 156 2.43 17.42 -5.21
C LYS A 156 1.25 17.69 -6.14
N ILE A 157 0.34 16.73 -6.28
CA ILE A 157 -0.91 16.90 -7.02
C ILE A 157 -1.75 17.99 -6.37
N GLY A 158 -1.95 17.92 -5.05
CA GLY A 158 -2.67 18.92 -4.26
C GLY A 158 -2.07 20.32 -4.41
N SER A 159 -0.75 20.46 -4.36
CA SER A 159 -0.04 21.73 -4.56
C SER A 159 -0.33 22.37 -5.91
N LYS A 160 -0.55 21.55 -6.96
CA LYS A 160 -0.80 22.05 -8.32
C LYS A 160 -2.24 22.55 -8.50
N TYR A 161 -3.22 21.90 -7.88
CA TYR A 161 -4.65 22.17 -8.14
C TYR A 161 -5.37 22.92 -7.02
N LEU A 162 -4.98 22.72 -5.76
CA LEU A 162 -5.65 23.30 -4.58
C LEU A 162 -4.91 24.51 -4.00
N GLY A 163 -3.73 24.83 -4.54
CA GLY A 163 -2.82 25.81 -3.96
C GLY A 163 -2.08 25.28 -2.74
N PHE A 164 -1.08 26.03 -2.28
CA PHE A 164 -0.16 25.59 -1.23
C PHE A 164 -0.81 25.36 0.14
N PRO A 165 -1.74 26.21 0.64
CA PRO A 165 -2.34 26.02 1.96
C PRO A 165 -3.12 24.72 2.12
N LEU A 166 -3.74 24.22 1.04
CA LEU A 166 -4.57 23.01 1.04
C LEU A 166 -3.85 21.79 0.45
N SER A 167 -2.60 21.96 0.01
CA SER A 167 -1.82 20.93 -0.68
C SER A 167 -1.58 19.66 0.14
N ILE A 168 -1.62 19.76 1.47
CA ILE A 168 -1.41 18.63 2.38
C ILE A 168 -2.65 17.76 2.58
N LEU A 169 -3.83 18.30 2.28
CA LEU A 169 -5.10 17.64 2.53
C LEU A 169 -5.21 16.27 1.81
N PRO A 170 -4.83 16.12 0.52
CA PRO A 170 -4.88 14.82 -0.14
C PRO A 170 -4.02 13.75 0.55
N SER A 171 -2.80 14.10 0.97
CA SER A 171 -1.91 13.18 1.69
C SER A 171 -2.52 12.77 3.03
N TYR A 172 -3.12 13.72 3.75
CA TYR A 172 -3.79 13.45 5.02
C TYR A 172 -5.02 12.53 4.85
N LEU A 173 -5.82 12.73 3.79
CA LEU A 173 -7.02 11.92 3.54
C LEU A 173 -6.71 10.49 3.09
N ILE A 174 -5.61 10.29 2.36
CA ILE A 174 -5.21 8.95 1.88
C ILE A 174 -4.44 8.17 2.97
N PHE A 175 -3.86 8.85 3.95
CA PHE A 175 -3.09 8.25 5.03
C PHE A 175 -3.78 7.05 5.72
N PRO A 176 -5.06 7.12 6.16
CA PRO A 176 -5.68 6.02 6.89
C PRO A 176 -5.82 4.77 6.04
N TYR A 177 -6.09 4.92 4.74
CA TYR A 177 -6.20 3.79 3.81
C TYR A 177 -4.85 3.09 3.62
N LEU A 178 -3.78 3.85 3.37
CA LEU A 178 -2.46 3.28 3.22
C LEU A 178 -1.98 2.62 4.53
N HIS A 179 -2.31 3.21 5.68
CA HIS A 179 -1.97 2.68 6.99
C HIS A 179 -2.75 1.40 7.30
N PHE A 180 -4.03 1.32 6.92
CA PHE A 180 -4.83 0.12 7.06
C PHE A 180 -4.16 -1.08 6.37
N ALA A 181 -3.74 -0.92 5.12
CA ALA A 181 -3.00 -1.96 4.41
C ALA A 181 -1.60 -2.20 5.01
N ALA A 182 -0.91 -1.19 5.57
CA ALA A 182 0.36 -1.40 6.27
C ALA A 182 0.21 -2.18 7.59
N ARG A 183 -0.96 -2.12 8.23
CA ARG A 183 -1.20 -2.78 9.51
C ARG A 183 -1.68 -4.21 9.34
N ASP A 184 -2.46 -4.45 8.28
CA ASP A 184 -3.14 -5.72 8.02
C ASP A 184 -2.53 -6.47 6.84
N GLN A 185 -2.88 -7.73 6.66
CA GLN A 185 -2.47 -8.54 5.51
C GLN A 185 -3.04 -8.03 4.18
N MET A 186 -3.92 -7.03 4.22
CA MET A 186 -4.53 -6.39 3.07
C MET A 186 -3.52 -5.84 2.08
N LEU A 187 -2.29 -5.45 2.48
CA LEU A 187 -1.26 -5.08 1.50
C LEU A 187 -0.92 -6.19 0.50
N LEU A 188 -1.24 -7.45 0.79
CA LEU A 188 -1.00 -8.56 -0.13
C LEU A 188 -2.04 -8.58 -1.25
N GLU A 189 -3.18 -7.92 -1.08
CA GLU A 189 -4.18 -7.84 -2.14
C GLU A 189 -3.65 -7.01 -3.31
N THR A 190 -3.86 -7.54 -4.52
CA THR A 190 -3.34 -6.97 -5.79
C THR A 190 -3.85 -5.54 -6.06
N GLU A 191 -5.01 -5.21 -5.51
CA GLU A 191 -5.71 -3.94 -5.62
C GLU A 191 -4.88 -2.78 -5.08
N TRP A 192 -4.18 -2.96 -3.95
CA TRP A 192 -3.37 -1.89 -3.35
C TRP A 192 -2.14 -1.54 -4.18
N TRP A 193 -1.56 -2.53 -4.84
CA TRP A 193 -0.42 -2.34 -5.76
C TRP A 193 -0.86 -1.70 -7.06
N SER A 194 -1.98 -2.13 -7.61
CA SER A 194 -2.55 -1.52 -8.80
C SER A 194 -2.93 -0.05 -8.55
N ALA A 195 -3.58 0.24 -7.42
CA ALA A 195 -3.91 1.60 -6.98
C ALA A 195 -2.65 2.48 -6.82
N ALA A 196 -1.58 1.92 -6.27
CA ALA A 196 -0.30 2.63 -6.14
C ALA A 196 0.28 3.03 -7.50
N PHE A 197 0.37 2.08 -8.45
CA PHE A 197 0.82 2.38 -9.82
C PHE A 197 -0.10 3.40 -10.50
N PHE A 198 -1.40 3.32 -10.26
CA PHE A 198 -2.37 4.26 -10.83
C PHE A 198 -2.13 5.69 -10.32
N ILE A 199 -1.98 5.89 -9.00
CA ILE A 199 -1.75 7.24 -8.43
C ILE A 199 -0.42 7.83 -8.91
N ILE A 200 0.64 7.01 -8.99
CA ILE A 200 1.94 7.46 -9.52
C ILE A 200 1.82 7.80 -11.01
N GLY A 201 1.09 6.98 -11.79
CA GLY A 201 0.82 7.24 -13.20
C GLY A 201 0.05 8.54 -13.41
N LEU A 202 -0.97 8.81 -12.58
CA LEU A 202 -1.74 10.05 -12.59
C LEU A 202 -0.85 11.27 -12.35
N TYR A 203 0.09 11.18 -11.39
CA TYR A 203 1.07 12.24 -11.18
C TYR A 203 1.91 12.52 -12.45
N PHE A 204 2.39 11.48 -13.14
CA PHE A 204 3.15 11.66 -14.37
C PHE A 204 2.31 12.20 -15.53
N LEU A 205 1.04 11.78 -15.64
CA LEU A 205 0.08 12.29 -16.61
C LEU A 205 -0.09 13.80 -16.46
N ILE A 206 -0.35 14.24 -15.22
CA ILE A 206 -0.50 15.66 -14.86
C ILE A 206 0.74 16.48 -15.26
N ASN A 207 1.92 15.88 -15.24
CA ASN A 207 3.18 16.51 -15.63
C ASN A 207 3.60 16.24 -17.09
N LYS A 208 2.67 15.75 -17.93
CA LYS A 208 2.87 15.47 -19.36
C LYS A 208 4.04 14.51 -19.64
N ARG A 209 4.32 13.58 -18.71
CA ARG A 209 5.37 12.55 -18.87
C ARG A 209 4.74 11.27 -19.42
N TRP A 210 4.41 11.28 -20.71
CA TRP A 210 3.61 10.24 -21.38
C TRP A 210 4.20 8.83 -21.29
N PHE A 211 5.52 8.70 -21.44
CA PHE A 211 6.20 7.41 -21.33
C PHE A 211 5.93 6.74 -19.97
N TRP A 212 6.22 7.44 -18.87
CA TRP A 212 6.01 6.94 -17.51
C TRP A 212 4.53 6.70 -17.19
N THR A 213 3.66 7.56 -17.72
CA THR A 213 2.21 7.41 -17.58
C THR A 213 1.73 6.10 -18.21
N THR A 214 2.12 5.87 -19.46
CA THR A 214 1.72 4.67 -20.22
C THR A 214 2.26 3.42 -19.55
N LEU A 215 3.53 3.43 -19.13
CA LEU A 215 4.14 2.33 -18.41
C LEU A 215 3.38 1.99 -17.13
N LEU A 216 3.11 2.99 -16.29
CA LEU A 216 2.46 2.77 -14.99
C LEU A 216 1.00 2.35 -15.13
N PHE A 217 0.26 2.91 -16.09
CA PHE A 217 -1.12 2.48 -16.35
C PHE A 217 -1.19 1.08 -16.96
N SER A 218 -0.22 0.71 -17.81
CA SER A 218 -0.08 -0.66 -18.28
C SER A 218 0.16 -1.60 -17.10
N LEU A 219 1.08 -1.24 -16.19
CA LEU A 219 1.31 -2.00 -14.95
C LEU A 219 0.06 -2.09 -14.07
N THR A 220 -0.70 -1.01 -13.91
CA THR A 220 -1.97 -1.00 -13.17
C THR A 220 -2.92 -2.07 -13.73
N VAL A 221 -3.14 -2.08 -15.05
CA VAL A 221 -4.01 -3.06 -15.73
C VAL A 221 -3.47 -4.49 -15.63
N MET A 222 -2.15 -4.66 -15.82
CA MET A 222 -1.50 -5.96 -15.75
C MET A 222 -1.45 -6.55 -14.33
N VAL A 223 -1.62 -5.74 -13.29
CA VAL A 223 -1.80 -6.20 -11.91
C VAL A 223 -3.28 -6.43 -11.59
N ARG A 224 -4.15 -5.53 -12.07
CA ARG A 224 -5.59 -5.61 -11.85
C ARG A 224 -6.36 -5.04 -13.05
N GLU A 225 -7.06 -5.95 -13.73
CA GLU A 225 -7.86 -5.72 -14.92
C GLU A 225 -9.01 -4.72 -14.72
N LEU A 226 -9.50 -4.57 -13.48
CA LEU A 226 -10.58 -3.63 -13.13
C LEU A 226 -10.28 -2.17 -13.49
N TYR A 227 -9.00 -1.80 -13.62
CA TYR A 227 -8.60 -0.44 -13.96
C TYR A 227 -8.66 -0.11 -15.45
N VAL A 228 -8.97 -1.07 -16.33
CA VAL A 228 -9.12 -0.81 -17.78
C VAL A 228 -10.18 0.27 -18.03
N LEU A 229 -11.32 0.19 -17.35
CA LEU A 229 -12.42 1.15 -17.50
C LEU A 229 -12.05 2.57 -17.04
N PRO A 230 -11.58 2.80 -15.80
CA PRO A 230 -11.23 4.15 -15.37
C PRO A 230 -10.08 4.76 -16.19
N ILE A 231 -9.10 3.96 -16.62
CA ILE A 231 -8.04 4.44 -17.50
C ILE A 231 -8.61 4.82 -18.87
N GLY A 232 -9.45 3.97 -19.47
CA GLY A 232 -10.09 4.24 -20.76
C GLY A 232 -10.94 5.52 -20.73
N LEU A 233 -11.78 5.68 -19.72
CA LEU A 233 -12.60 6.89 -19.54
C LEU A 233 -11.74 8.15 -19.35
N MET A 234 -10.64 8.05 -18.61
CA MET A 234 -9.75 9.18 -18.42
C MET A 234 -9.04 9.57 -19.72
N LEU A 235 -8.62 8.60 -20.54
CA LEU A 235 -8.03 8.89 -21.85
C LEU A 235 -9.04 9.56 -22.77
N VAL A 236 -10.30 9.09 -22.81
CA VAL A 236 -11.37 9.77 -23.57
C VAL A 236 -11.50 11.23 -23.14
N TYR A 237 -11.59 11.51 -21.83
CA TYR A 237 -11.68 12.88 -21.32
C TYR A 237 -10.46 13.76 -21.64
N PHE A 238 -9.25 13.19 -21.76
CA PHE A 238 -8.06 13.98 -22.07
C PHE A 238 -7.90 14.27 -23.57
N PHE A 239 -8.52 13.48 -24.45
CA PHE A 239 -8.39 13.60 -25.90
C PHE A 239 -9.62 14.18 -26.60
N PHE A 240 -10.76 14.27 -25.92
CA PHE A 240 -12.00 14.89 -26.41
C PHE A 240 -12.41 16.04 -25.50
#